data_AF-A0A261UL47-F1
#
_entry.id   AF-A0A261UL47-F1
#
_cell.length_a   1.000
_cell.length_b   1.000
_cell.length_c   1.000
_cell.angle_alpha   90.00
_cell.angle_beta   90.00
_cell.angle_gamma   90.00
#
_symmetry.space_group_name_H-M   'P 1'
#
loop_
_entity.id
_entity.type
_entity.pdbx_description
1 polymer ?
#
loop_
_entity_poly.entity_id
_entity_poly.type
_entity_poly.pdbx_seq_one_letter_code
_entity_poly.pdbx_strand_id
1 'polypeptide(L)'
;MHIKFRTIAPVVLMATVLLAGCQTPGNKAGGTASTQSGGTTTPAGGTPPGTAPGTPAPSTAPVASSVGFYIAQTEAGPNLMEVKLSDATVYVQPQPVLTRADLTEAAALVDRQGQNFVGLRFTPEGARKLAQVSSQNVGKLLVLVINGQLVAAPRIAEPLNRGVLAFGVDTAQTATEIAARVRGDAPAASGSGTPAVPPASDRSAPASGTAAPAR
;
A
#
# COMPACT_ATOMS: atom_id res chain seq x y z
N MET A 1 35.94 -23.83 20.50
CA MET A 1 35.02 -24.98 20.36
C MET A 1 34.71 -25.15 18.88
N HIS A 2 35.07 -26.31 18.34
CA HIS A 2 35.08 -26.64 16.91
C HIS A 2 34.00 -27.67 16.66
N ILE A 3 33.01 -27.36 15.83
CA ILE A 3 31.98 -28.32 15.42
C ILE A 3 32.06 -28.46 13.90
N LYS A 4 32.67 -29.58 13.48
CA LYS A 4 32.71 -30.10 12.11
C LYS A 4 31.35 -30.71 11.78
N PHE A 5 30.65 -30.21 10.77
CA PHE A 5 29.62 -30.97 10.06
C PHE A 5 30.06 -31.21 8.61
N ARG A 6 30.41 -32.47 8.35
CA ARG A 6 30.71 -33.01 7.02
C ARG A 6 29.41 -33.43 6.34
N THR A 7 29.25 -32.99 5.09
CA THR A 7 28.77 -33.72 3.89
C THR A 7 27.65 -34.75 4.06
N ILE A 8 26.54 -34.60 3.30
CA ILE A 8 25.94 -35.61 2.39
C ILE A 8 25.00 -34.87 1.41
N ALA A 9 25.25 -35.03 0.12
CA ALA A 9 24.34 -34.72 -0.99
C ALA A 9 23.57 -36.00 -1.41
N PRO A 10 22.40 -35.89 -2.04
CA PRO A 10 22.28 -36.30 -3.45
C PRO A 10 21.39 -35.33 -4.25
N VAL A 11 21.76 -34.88 -5.45
CA VAL A 11 21.66 -35.56 -6.76
C VAL A 11 20.21 -35.88 -7.19
N VAL A 12 19.69 -34.99 -8.05
CA VAL A 12 18.95 -35.23 -9.32
C VAL A 12 17.66 -36.07 -9.27
N LEU A 13 16.52 -35.46 -9.64
CA LEU A 13 15.70 -35.98 -10.77
C LEU A 13 14.78 -34.90 -11.36
N MET A 14 14.92 -34.74 -12.68
CA MET A 14 14.03 -34.05 -13.62
C MET A 14 12.63 -34.67 -13.68
N ALA A 15 11.59 -33.84 -13.81
CA ALA A 15 10.33 -34.24 -14.46
C ALA A 15 9.59 -33.01 -15.02
N THR A 16 9.78 -32.78 -16.32
CA THR A 16 8.90 -31.96 -17.17
C THR A 16 7.60 -32.70 -17.45
N VAL A 17 6.45 -32.10 -17.12
CA VAL A 17 5.15 -32.46 -17.71
C VAL A 17 4.40 -31.17 -18.06
N LEU A 18 4.35 -30.88 -19.36
CA LEU A 18 3.34 -30.05 -20.00
C LEU A 18 2.05 -30.86 -20.06
N LEU A 19 0.93 -30.31 -19.56
CA LEU A 19 -0.39 -30.85 -19.88
C LEU A 19 -1.38 -29.73 -20.19
N ALA A 20 -1.62 -29.55 -21.48
CA ALA A 20 -2.78 -28.86 -22.01
C ALA A 20 -4.05 -29.66 -21.63
N GLY A 21 -5.09 -28.94 -21.20
CA GLY A 21 -6.40 -29.52 -20.90
C GLY A 21 -7.49 -28.46 -21.06
N CYS A 22 -8.11 -28.44 -22.24
CA CYS A 22 -9.35 -27.74 -22.53
C CYS A 22 -10.56 -28.62 -22.22
N GLN A 23 -11.71 -27.95 -22.01
CA GLN A 23 -13.10 -28.38 -22.14
C GLN A 23 -13.85 -28.87 -20.89
N THR A 24 -15.01 -28.25 -20.63
CA THR A 24 -16.30 -28.93 -20.40
C THR A 24 -17.48 -27.93 -20.56
N PRO A 25 -18.65 -28.35 -21.08
CA PRO A 25 -19.59 -27.53 -21.85
C PRO A 25 -20.93 -27.19 -21.16
N GLY A 26 -21.61 -26.18 -21.70
CA GLY A 26 -23.05 -26.15 -21.98
C GLY A 26 -24.06 -26.03 -20.82
N ASN A 27 -24.78 -24.89 -20.76
CA ASN A 27 -26.21 -24.95 -20.49
C ASN A 27 -27.00 -23.91 -21.29
N LYS A 28 -28.18 -24.34 -21.74
CA LYS A 28 -29.03 -23.81 -22.81
C LYS A 28 -30.36 -23.37 -22.20
N ALA A 29 -30.76 -22.12 -22.42
CA ALA A 29 -32.14 -21.62 -22.49
C ALA A 29 -32.03 -20.10 -22.71
N GLY A 30 -32.60 -19.44 -23.70
CA GLY A 30 -33.81 -19.72 -24.48
C GLY A 30 -34.66 -18.44 -24.40
N GLY A 31 -34.90 -17.75 -25.52
CA GLY A 31 -35.69 -16.52 -25.48
C GLY A 31 -35.70 -15.68 -26.77
N THR A 32 -36.41 -16.20 -27.78
CA THR A 32 -37.25 -15.48 -28.77
C THR A 32 -36.65 -14.43 -29.73
N ALA A 33 -36.91 -14.71 -31.01
CA ALA A 33 -36.61 -13.95 -32.21
C ALA A 33 -37.58 -12.79 -32.49
N SER A 34 -37.14 -11.85 -33.35
CA SER A 34 -37.87 -11.14 -34.43
C SER A 34 -37.19 -9.77 -34.66
N THR A 35 -37.12 -9.11 -35.82
CA THR A 35 -37.34 -9.40 -37.24
C THR A 35 -36.77 -8.18 -37.97
N GLN A 36 -36.21 -8.42 -39.13
CA GLN A 36 -35.62 -7.49 -40.08
C GLN A 36 -36.69 -6.72 -40.88
N SER A 37 -36.48 -5.41 -41.11
CA SER A 37 -36.92 -4.57 -42.26
C SER A 37 -36.60 -3.12 -41.90
N GLY A 38 -35.98 -2.24 -42.69
CA GLY A 38 -35.83 -2.12 -44.14
C GLY A 38 -36.22 -0.68 -44.50
N GLY A 39 -35.34 0.13 -45.09
CA GLY A 39 -35.70 1.48 -45.55
C GLY A 39 -34.54 2.46 -45.78
N THR A 40 -34.11 2.54 -47.04
CA THR A 40 -33.17 3.48 -47.68
C THR A 40 -33.61 4.95 -47.71
N THR A 41 -32.67 5.91 -47.61
CA THR A 41 -32.24 6.86 -48.70
C THR A 41 -31.43 8.07 -48.18
N THR A 42 -30.45 8.46 -49.00
CA THR A 42 -29.35 9.46 -48.97
C THR A 42 -29.83 10.93 -49.23
N PRO A 43 -29.00 11.99 -49.42
CA PRO A 43 -27.77 12.55 -48.79
C PRO A 43 -27.94 14.04 -48.30
N ALA A 44 -26.97 14.61 -47.56
CA ALA A 44 -26.27 15.87 -47.92
C ALA A 44 -25.50 16.53 -46.75
N GLY A 45 -24.20 16.76 -46.97
CA GLY A 45 -23.52 18.03 -46.68
C GLY A 45 -23.23 18.40 -45.21
N GLY A 46 -22.01 18.10 -44.75
CA GLY A 46 -21.46 18.69 -43.53
C GLY A 46 -19.97 18.35 -43.37
N THR A 47 -19.12 19.30 -43.76
CA THR A 47 -17.65 19.31 -43.78
C THR A 47 -16.99 18.88 -42.45
N PRO A 48 -15.83 18.19 -42.45
CA PRO A 48 -15.12 17.79 -41.25
C PRO A 48 -14.37 18.96 -40.60
N PRO A 49 -14.17 18.91 -39.28
CA PRO A 49 -12.82 19.18 -38.78
C PRO A 49 -12.40 18.23 -37.64
N GLY A 50 -11.10 17.94 -37.59
CA GLY A 50 -10.42 17.67 -36.33
C GLY A 50 -10.21 16.21 -35.96
N THR A 51 -9.26 15.58 -36.65
CA THR A 51 -8.47 14.47 -36.10
C THR A 51 -7.80 14.91 -34.79
N ALA A 52 -8.23 14.33 -33.68
CA ALA A 52 -7.35 14.03 -32.55
C ALA A 52 -7.88 12.78 -31.85
N PRO A 53 -7.29 11.60 -32.08
CA PRO A 53 -7.39 10.51 -31.14
C PRO A 53 -6.77 11.03 -29.85
N GLY A 54 -7.61 11.34 -28.86
CA GLY A 54 -7.16 11.43 -27.49
C GLY A 54 -6.60 10.06 -27.14
N THR A 55 -5.28 9.93 -27.20
CA THR A 55 -4.55 8.84 -26.55
C THR A 55 -5.17 8.68 -25.17
N PRO A 56 -5.62 7.47 -24.77
CA PRO A 56 -6.00 7.23 -23.39
C PRO A 56 -4.82 7.70 -22.54
N ALA A 57 -5.03 8.73 -21.72
CA ALA A 57 -4.08 9.04 -20.67
C ALA A 57 -3.75 7.71 -19.99
N PRO A 58 -2.47 7.36 -19.75
CA PRO A 58 -2.17 6.19 -18.96
C PRO A 58 -3.01 6.34 -17.70
N SER A 59 -3.93 5.40 -17.50
CA SER A 59 -4.61 5.27 -16.23
C SER A 59 -3.48 4.98 -15.26
N THR A 60 -2.94 6.01 -14.65
CA THR A 60 -2.19 5.89 -13.41
C THR A 60 -3.23 5.39 -12.43
N ALA A 61 -3.49 4.08 -12.48
CA ALA A 61 -4.15 3.39 -11.40
C ALA A 61 -3.42 3.85 -10.14
N PRO A 62 -4.13 4.31 -9.10
CA PRO A 62 -3.48 4.69 -7.86
C PRO A 62 -2.61 3.49 -7.49
N VAL A 63 -1.29 3.67 -7.55
CA VAL A 63 -0.35 2.62 -7.17
C VAL A 63 -0.67 2.35 -5.71
N ALA A 64 -1.39 1.26 -5.47
CA ALA A 64 -1.81 0.87 -4.14
C ALA A 64 -0.54 0.88 -3.29
N SER A 65 -0.54 1.70 -2.24
CA SER A 65 0.65 1.89 -1.42
C SER A 65 1.11 0.52 -0.94
N SER A 66 2.21 0.04 -1.52
CA SER A 66 2.63 -1.35 -1.39
C SER A 66 3.45 -1.45 -0.13
N VAL A 67 2.80 -1.85 0.96
CA VAL A 67 3.45 -2.08 2.26
C VAL A 67 3.79 -3.55 2.38
N GLY A 68 5.08 -3.82 2.57
CA GLY A 68 5.62 -5.15 2.81
C GLY A 68 6.58 -5.18 3.99
N PHE A 69 6.49 -6.24 4.78
CA PHE A 69 7.43 -6.52 5.86
C PHE A 69 8.35 -7.66 5.42
N TYR A 70 9.65 -7.48 5.60
CA TYR A 70 10.68 -8.41 5.18
C TYR A 70 11.61 -8.71 6.33
N ILE A 71 12.17 -9.92 6.38
CA ILE A 71 13.21 -10.24 7.34
C ILE A 71 14.55 -9.87 6.74
N ALA A 72 15.35 -9.13 7.51
CA ALA A 72 16.71 -8.80 7.15
C ALA A 72 17.69 -9.19 8.26
N GLN A 73 18.93 -9.39 7.86
CA GLN A 73 20.02 -9.77 8.75
C GLN A 73 21.30 -9.04 8.35
N THR A 74 22.18 -8.84 9.33
CA THR A 74 23.49 -8.21 9.14
C THR A 74 24.52 -9.19 8.53
N GLU A 75 24.24 -10.49 8.58
CA GLU A 75 25.08 -11.53 8.01
C GLU A 75 24.63 -11.89 6.59
N ALA A 76 25.58 -11.91 5.66
CA ALA A 76 25.36 -12.34 4.29
C ALA A 76 24.89 -13.81 4.26
N GLY A 77 23.87 -14.09 3.45
CA GLY A 77 23.31 -15.43 3.29
C GLY A 77 22.94 -15.71 1.83
N PRO A 78 22.85 -17.00 1.43
CA PRO A 78 22.44 -17.37 0.08
C PRO A 78 21.01 -16.86 -0.18
N ASN A 79 20.80 -16.26 -1.36
CA ASN A 79 19.51 -15.69 -1.82
C ASN A 79 18.98 -14.47 -1.05
N LEU A 80 19.83 -13.72 -0.36
CA LEU A 80 19.44 -12.45 0.25
C LEU A 80 19.85 -11.26 -0.64
N MET A 81 18.94 -10.29 -0.79
CA MET A 81 19.22 -9.06 -1.52
C MET A 81 19.98 -8.10 -0.61
N GLU A 82 21.13 -7.61 -1.08
CA GLU A 82 21.88 -6.57 -0.38
C GLU A 82 21.16 -5.23 -0.51
N VAL A 83 20.76 -4.64 0.62
CA VAL A 83 20.22 -3.28 0.69
C VAL A 83 21.14 -2.45 1.57
N LYS A 84 21.67 -1.37 1.01
CA LYS A 84 22.46 -0.40 1.77
C LYS A 84 21.52 0.53 2.54
N LEU A 85 21.53 0.41 3.86
CA LEU A 85 21.02 1.41 4.78
C LEU A 85 22.11 2.47 5.00
N SER A 86 21.73 3.69 5.36
CA SER A 86 22.65 4.83 5.53
C SER A 86 23.89 4.52 6.37
N ASP A 87 23.75 3.63 7.36
CA ASP A 87 24.81 3.28 8.33
C ASP A 87 25.20 1.79 8.31
N ALA A 88 24.53 0.94 7.52
CA ALA A 88 24.81 -0.50 7.49
C ALA A 88 24.29 -1.21 6.23
N THR A 89 25.01 -2.22 5.77
CA THR A 89 24.52 -3.15 4.75
C THR A 89 23.64 -4.22 5.41
N VAL A 90 22.38 -4.32 4.98
CA VAL A 90 21.45 -5.35 5.45
C VAL A 90 21.03 -6.28 4.31
N TYR A 91 20.95 -7.57 4.61
CA TYR A 91 20.58 -8.62 3.66
C TYR A 91 19.11 -8.98 3.85
N VAL A 92 18.27 -8.63 2.88
CA VAL A 92 16.81 -8.74 2.97
C VAL A 92 16.31 -9.95 2.19
N GLN A 93 15.35 -10.69 2.75
CA GLN A 93 14.69 -11.78 2.05
C GLN A 93 13.84 -11.27 0.87
N PRO A 94 13.76 -11.98 -0.26
CA PRO A 94 13.02 -11.54 -1.43
C PRO A 94 11.50 -11.60 -1.24
N GLN A 95 11.00 -12.42 -0.33
CA GLN A 95 9.57 -12.60 -0.08
C GLN A 95 9.10 -11.80 1.15
N PRO A 96 7.99 -11.05 1.04
CA PRO A 96 7.39 -10.40 2.20
C PRO A 96 6.77 -11.45 3.12
N VAL A 97 7.07 -11.32 4.41
CA VAL A 97 6.50 -12.17 5.47
C VAL A 97 5.12 -11.69 5.91
N LEU A 98 4.89 -10.38 5.86
CA LEU A 98 3.58 -9.75 6.09
C LEU A 98 3.37 -8.62 5.08
N THR A 99 2.11 -8.27 4.85
CA THR A 99 1.70 -7.25 3.89
C THR A 99 0.72 -6.26 4.52
N ARG A 100 0.31 -5.24 3.75
CA ARG A 100 -0.73 -4.31 4.16
C ARG A 100 -2.05 -4.98 4.58
N ALA A 101 -2.41 -6.10 3.94
CA ALA A 101 -3.65 -6.81 4.21
C ALA A 101 -3.67 -7.44 5.61
N ASP A 102 -2.49 -7.69 6.18
CA ASP A 102 -2.33 -8.23 7.54
C ASP A 102 -2.43 -7.14 8.63
N LEU A 103 -2.57 -5.87 8.26
CA LEU A 103 -2.67 -4.72 9.17
C LEU A 103 -4.12 -4.24 9.32
N THR A 104 -4.53 -4.05 10.57
CA THR A 104 -5.80 -3.40 10.92
C THR A 104 -5.62 -1.89 11.05
N GLU A 105 -4.53 -1.44 11.68
CA GLU A 105 -4.34 -0.03 12.03
C GLU A 105 -2.84 0.35 12.08
N ALA A 106 -2.54 1.63 11.81
CA ALA A 106 -1.24 2.23 12.01
C ALA A 106 -1.40 3.64 12.59
N ALA A 107 -0.69 3.94 13.68
CA ALA A 107 -0.81 5.20 14.42
C ALA A 107 0.56 5.68 14.92
N ALA A 108 0.74 6.99 14.98
CA ALA A 108 1.84 7.61 15.70
C ALA A 108 1.49 7.68 17.19
N LEU A 109 2.43 7.30 18.04
CA LEU A 109 2.30 7.25 19.49
C LEU A 109 3.43 8.05 20.13
N VAL A 110 3.18 8.62 21.30
CA VAL A 110 4.20 9.28 22.13
C VAL A 110 4.10 8.70 23.53
N ASP A 111 5.22 8.30 24.11
CA ASP A 111 5.23 7.75 25.47
C ASP A 111 5.25 8.85 26.54
N ARG A 112 5.30 8.45 27.81
CA ARG A 112 5.37 9.37 28.97
C ARG A 112 6.69 10.16 29.04
N GLN A 113 7.75 9.65 28.43
CA GLN A 113 9.08 10.26 28.36
C GLN A 113 9.21 11.21 27.15
N GLY A 114 8.16 11.36 26.34
CA GLY A 114 8.17 12.17 25.12
C GLY A 114 8.87 11.48 23.94
N GLN A 115 9.13 10.18 24.03
CA GLN A 115 9.71 9.40 22.93
C GLN A 115 8.62 9.09 21.91
N ASN A 116 8.96 9.24 20.63
CA ASN A 116 8.04 9.05 19.51
C ASN A 116 8.10 7.61 19.00
N PHE A 117 6.94 7.02 18.76
CA PHE A 117 6.81 5.64 18.29
C PHE A 117 5.81 5.55 17.15
N VAL A 118 5.99 4.55 16.30
CA VAL A 118 4.98 4.11 15.34
C VAL A 118 4.40 2.80 15.85
N GLY A 119 3.10 2.80 16.14
CA GLY A 119 2.34 1.62 16.54
C GLY A 119 1.56 1.03 15.37
N LEU A 120 1.77 -0.25 15.09
CA LEU A 120 1.07 -1.01 14.06
C LEU A 120 0.26 -2.12 14.73
N ARG A 121 -1.04 -2.20 14.42
CA ARG A 121 -1.92 -3.27 14.89
C ARG A 121 -2.23 -4.21 13.73
N PHE A 122 -1.99 -5.49 13.95
CA PHE A 122 -2.23 -6.54 12.97
C PHE A 122 -3.61 -7.16 13.15
N THR A 123 -4.15 -7.72 12.07
CA THR A 123 -5.35 -8.57 12.12
C THR A 123 -5.05 -9.84 12.93
N PRO A 124 -6.06 -10.59 13.41
CA PRO A 124 -5.81 -11.86 14.09
C PRO A 124 -4.97 -12.86 13.28
N GLU A 125 -5.15 -12.89 11.95
CA GLU A 125 -4.32 -13.71 11.06
C GLU A 125 -2.89 -13.18 10.95
N GLY A 126 -2.75 -11.86 10.76
CA GLY A 126 -1.44 -11.20 10.71
C GLY A 126 -0.66 -11.37 12.01
N ALA A 127 -1.32 -11.28 13.16
CA ALA A 127 -0.73 -11.49 14.48
C ALA A 127 -0.17 -12.91 14.63
N ARG A 128 -0.86 -13.94 14.12
CA ARG A 128 -0.37 -15.33 14.14
C ARG A 128 0.86 -15.50 13.25
N LYS A 129 0.82 -14.96 12.02
CA LYS A 129 1.98 -14.95 11.10
C LYS A 129 3.17 -14.23 11.73
N LEU A 130 2.94 -13.05 12.32
CA LEU A 130 3.96 -12.26 12.99
C LEU A 130 4.58 -13.01 14.17
N ALA A 131 3.77 -13.67 15.00
CA ALA A 131 4.27 -14.48 16.12
C ALA A 131 5.15 -15.64 15.63
N GLN A 132 4.71 -16.36 14.61
CA GLN A 132 5.49 -17.45 14.02
C GLN A 132 6.81 -16.95 13.43
N VAL A 133 6.77 -15.90 12.61
CA VAL A 133 7.95 -15.35 11.95
C VAL A 133 8.91 -14.73 12.98
N SER A 134 8.42 -13.95 13.93
CA SER A 134 9.28 -13.33 14.96
C SER A 134 9.94 -14.37 15.87
N SER A 135 9.23 -15.43 16.25
CA SER A 135 9.81 -16.51 17.08
C SER A 135 10.98 -17.24 16.41
N GLN A 136 10.95 -17.36 15.08
CA GLN A 136 12.02 -18.00 14.30
C GLN A 136 13.16 -17.03 13.94
N ASN A 137 12.96 -15.72 14.10
CA ASN A 137 13.88 -14.67 13.66
C ASN A 137 14.25 -13.70 14.79
N VAL A 138 14.23 -14.16 16.05
CA VAL A 138 14.70 -13.39 17.19
C VAL A 138 16.17 -12.99 16.98
N GLY A 139 16.48 -11.71 17.20
CA GLY A 139 17.78 -11.11 16.98
C GLY A 139 17.99 -10.51 15.58
N LYS A 140 17.13 -10.83 14.60
CA LYS A 140 17.16 -10.28 13.24
C LYS A 140 16.41 -8.94 13.12
N LEU A 141 16.51 -8.29 11.97
CA LEU A 141 15.83 -7.05 11.65
C LEU A 141 14.52 -7.34 10.90
N LEU A 142 13.46 -6.61 11.25
CA LEU A 142 12.21 -6.60 10.51
C LEU A 142 12.15 -5.31 9.70
N VAL A 143 12.26 -5.42 8.39
CA VAL A 143 12.31 -4.28 7.48
C VAL A 143 10.90 -3.96 6.98
N LEU A 144 10.49 -2.72 7.19
CA LEU A 144 9.28 -2.13 6.63
C LEU A 144 9.63 -1.44 5.32
N VAL A 145 9.04 -1.92 4.24
CA VAL A 145 9.15 -1.32 2.91
C VAL A 145 7.78 -0.76 2.51
N ILE A 146 7.76 0.49 2.05
CA ILE A 146 6.56 1.14 1.53
C ILE A 146 6.88 1.69 0.15
N ASN A 147 6.13 1.28 -0.87
CA ASN A 147 6.35 1.68 -2.27
C ASN A 147 7.78 1.38 -2.76
N GLY A 148 8.33 0.23 -2.36
CA GLY A 148 9.69 -0.18 -2.72
C GLY A 148 10.80 0.57 -1.97
N GLN A 149 10.47 1.50 -1.08
CA GLN A 149 11.44 2.21 -0.25
C GLN A 149 11.50 1.62 1.15
N LEU A 150 12.72 1.40 1.64
CA LEU A 150 12.96 1.01 3.03
C LEU A 150 12.65 2.21 3.93
N VAL A 151 11.69 2.03 4.84
CA VAL A 151 11.21 3.10 5.74
C VAL A 151 11.71 2.90 7.16
N ALA A 152 11.70 1.66 7.67
CA ALA A 152 12.17 1.35 9.01
C ALA A 152 12.74 -0.08 9.06
N ALA A 153 13.65 -0.33 10.01
CA ALA A 153 14.22 -1.66 10.23
C ALA A 153 14.37 -1.98 11.73
N PRO A 154 13.28 -2.04 12.52
CA PRO A 154 13.35 -2.44 13.92
C PRO A 154 13.93 -3.83 14.13
N ARG A 155 14.69 -4.02 15.20
CA ARG A 155 15.21 -5.33 15.60
C ARG A 155 14.14 -6.14 16.34
N ILE A 156 14.02 -7.41 16.01
CA ILE A 156 13.17 -8.37 16.69
C ILE A 156 13.88 -8.79 17.98
N ALA A 157 13.55 -8.17 19.10
CA ALA A 157 14.14 -8.50 20.40
C ALA A 157 13.49 -9.72 21.06
N GLU A 158 12.20 -9.93 20.82
CA GLU A 158 11.40 -10.99 21.43
C GLU A 158 10.28 -11.46 20.48
N PRO A 159 9.67 -12.64 20.74
CA PRO A 159 8.51 -13.11 20.01
C PRO A 159 7.31 -12.14 20.12
N LEU A 160 6.78 -11.70 18.97
CA LEU A 160 5.74 -10.68 18.86
C LEU A 160 4.34 -11.30 18.85
N ASN A 161 3.93 -11.87 19.98
CA ASN A 161 2.68 -12.63 20.10
C ASN A 161 1.45 -11.74 20.39
N ARG A 162 1.65 -10.44 20.62
CA ARG A 162 0.58 -9.50 20.99
C ARG A 162 -0.21 -8.96 19.81
N GLY A 163 0.20 -9.27 18.57
CA GLY A 163 -0.42 -8.73 17.36
C GLY A 163 -0.23 -7.22 17.19
N VAL A 164 0.72 -6.64 17.92
CA VAL A 164 1.12 -5.24 17.79
C VAL A 164 2.63 -5.15 17.62
N LEU A 165 3.07 -4.23 16.79
CA LEU A 165 4.47 -3.86 16.61
C LEU A 165 4.61 -2.38 16.91
N ALA A 166 5.56 -2.03 17.78
CA ALA A 166 5.91 -0.65 18.06
C ALA A 166 7.41 -0.46 17.85
N PHE A 167 7.80 0.60 17.15
CA PHE A 167 9.20 0.97 16.97
C PHE A 167 9.39 2.48 17.16
N GLY A 168 10.52 2.86 17.74
CA GLY A 168 10.87 4.25 18.01
C GLY A 168 11.31 4.98 16.74
N VAL A 169 11.06 6.29 16.70
CA VAL A 169 11.51 7.19 15.64
C VAL A 169 11.97 8.52 16.23
N ASP A 170 12.79 9.26 15.50
CA ASP A 170 13.41 10.49 16.00
C ASP A 170 12.41 11.62 16.25
N THR A 171 11.37 11.73 15.41
CA THR A 171 10.40 12.83 15.48
C THR A 171 8.95 12.37 15.37
N ALA A 172 8.04 13.11 16.02
CA ALA A 172 6.59 12.87 15.93
C ALA A 172 6.06 13.01 14.50
N GLN A 173 6.67 13.91 13.71
CA GLN A 173 6.30 14.12 12.31
C GLN A 173 6.67 12.90 11.46
N THR A 174 7.88 12.34 11.65
CA THR A 174 8.29 11.07 11.04
C THR A 174 7.34 9.94 11.43
N ALA A 175 6.94 9.85 12.71
CA ALA A 175 5.98 8.83 13.14
C ALA A 175 4.65 8.92 12.39
N THR A 176 4.14 10.15 12.26
CA THR A 176 2.86 10.45 11.60
C THR A 176 2.92 10.15 10.11
N GLU A 177 4.01 10.54 9.44
CA GLU A 177 4.23 10.26 8.03
C GLU A 177 4.29 8.75 7.75
N ILE A 178 5.06 8.00 8.54
CA ILE A 178 5.16 6.55 8.39
C ILE A 178 3.80 5.90 8.59
N ALA A 179 3.05 6.28 9.64
CA ALA A 179 1.71 5.75 9.90
C ALA A 179 0.73 6.05 8.74
N ALA A 180 0.76 7.26 8.17
CA ALA A 180 -0.06 7.63 7.02
C ALA A 180 0.30 6.81 5.76
N ARG A 181 1.60 6.65 5.50
CA ARG A 181 2.13 5.83 4.39
C ARG A 181 1.73 4.36 4.53
N VAL A 182 1.76 3.82 5.75
CA VAL A 182 1.32 2.46 6.02
C VAL A 182 -0.19 2.32 5.81
N ARG A 183 -1.01 3.28 6.26
CA ARG A 183 -2.46 3.23 6.02
C ARG A 183 -2.81 3.26 4.52
N GLY A 184 -1.94 3.84 3.70
CA GLY A 184 -2.19 4.15 2.29
C GLY A 184 -2.86 5.51 2.08
N ASP A 185 -2.90 6.33 3.14
CA ASP A 185 -3.50 7.66 3.16
C ASP A 185 -2.47 8.76 2.83
N ALA A 186 -1.18 8.41 2.78
CA ALA A 186 -0.16 9.37 2.40
C ALA A 186 -0.41 9.86 0.96
N PRO A 187 -0.71 11.15 0.76
CA PRO A 187 -0.84 11.68 -0.57
C PRO A 187 0.52 11.57 -1.23
N ALA A 188 0.60 10.88 -2.37
CA ALA A 188 1.67 11.17 -3.32
C ALA A 188 1.58 12.68 -3.59
N ALA A 189 2.57 13.44 -3.12
CA ALA A 189 2.60 14.90 -3.09
C ALA A 189 1.71 15.54 -4.17
N SER A 190 0.47 15.87 -3.81
CA SER A 190 -0.49 16.61 -4.64
C SER A 190 -1.66 17.02 -3.75
N GLY A 191 -1.56 18.25 -3.25
CA GLY A 191 -2.64 19.22 -3.16
C GLY A 191 -3.93 18.87 -2.41
N SER A 192 -4.46 19.89 -1.75
CA SER A 192 -5.87 20.02 -1.34
C SER A 192 -6.34 19.13 -0.19
N GLY A 193 -5.97 19.57 1.01
CA GLY A 193 -6.72 19.31 2.24
C GLY A 193 -6.72 20.57 3.10
N THR A 194 -7.14 21.71 2.55
CA THR A 194 -7.39 22.93 3.33
C THR A 194 -8.40 22.57 4.41
N PRO A 195 -8.14 22.82 5.71
CA PRO A 195 -9.17 22.69 6.73
C PRO A 195 -10.31 23.62 6.32
N ALA A 196 -11.52 23.08 6.19
CA ALA A 196 -12.72 23.87 5.97
C ALA A 196 -12.94 24.77 7.19
N VAL A 197 -12.34 25.97 7.15
CA VAL A 197 -12.70 27.09 8.00
C VAL A 197 -14.11 27.49 7.58
N PRO A 198 -15.13 27.44 8.45
CA PRO A 198 -16.45 27.93 8.09
C PRO A 198 -16.35 29.43 7.77
N PRO A 199 -16.98 29.93 6.69
CA PRO A 199 -16.99 31.35 6.42
C PRO A 199 -17.79 32.05 7.51
N ALA A 200 -17.12 32.90 8.28
CA ALA A 200 -17.76 33.96 9.03
C ALA A 200 -18.64 34.74 8.04
N SER A 201 -19.95 34.65 8.22
CA SER A 201 -20.90 35.44 7.45
C SER A 201 -20.74 36.91 7.86
N ASP A 202 -20.10 37.67 6.97
CA ASP A 202 -19.87 39.09 7.08
C ASP A 202 -21.21 39.86 6.98
N ARG A 203 -21.51 40.59 8.06
CA ARG A 203 -21.84 42.02 8.05
C ARG A 203 -22.60 42.54 6.82
N SER A 204 -23.89 42.24 6.75
CA SER A 204 -24.82 43.02 5.91
C SER A 204 -25.25 44.30 6.63
N ALA A 205 -24.59 45.40 6.31
CA ALA A 205 -25.14 46.75 6.48
C ALA A 205 -26.06 47.06 5.28
N PRO A 206 -27.26 47.63 5.49
CA PRO A 206 -27.92 48.39 4.44
C PRO A 206 -27.81 49.90 4.70
N ALA A 207 -27.41 50.60 3.64
CA ALA A 207 -27.41 52.04 3.53
C ALA A 207 -28.83 52.63 3.44
N SER A 208 -28.93 53.87 3.89
CA SER A 208 -29.79 54.95 3.37
C SER A 208 -31.31 54.74 3.36
N GLY A 209 -32.00 55.39 4.31
CA GLY A 209 -33.43 55.65 4.30
C GLY A 209 -33.72 57.11 4.68
N THR A 210 -34.22 57.84 3.69
CA THR A 210 -34.62 59.26 3.65
C THR A 210 -35.73 59.63 4.66
N ALA A 211 -35.76 60.94 5.01
CA ALA A 211 -36.94 61.80 5.23
C ALA A 211 -37.22 62.37 6.65
N ALA A 212 -37.40 63.69 6.65
CA ALA A 212 -38.05 64.60 7.61
C ALA A 212 -39.50 64.15 7.98
N PRO A 213 -40.33 64.83 8.83
CA PRO A 213 -40.28 66.25 9.26
C PRO A 213 -40.74 66.59 10.71
N ALA A 214 -40.71 67.89 11.01
CA ALA A 214 -41.59 68.69 11.89
C ALA A 214 -41.69 68.35 13.39
N ARG A 215 -41.40 69.31 14.27
CA ARG A 215 -42.37 70.30 14.79
C ARG A 215 -41.67 71.36 15.66
#